data_AF-A0AAV0CIE5-F1
#
_entry.id   AF-A0AAV0CIE5-F1
#
_cell.length_a   1.000
_cell.length_b   1.000
_cell.length_c   1.000
_cell.angle_alpha   90.00
_cell.angle_beta   90.00
_cell.angle_gamma   90.00
#
_symmetry.space_group_name_H-M   'P 1'
#
loop_
_entity.id
_entity.type
_entity.pdbx_description
1 polymer ?
#
loop_
_entity_poly.entity_id
_entity_poly.type
_entity_poly.pdbx_seq_one_letter_code
_entity_poly.pdbx_strand_id
1 'polypeptide(L)'
;MDFSLGLATFNSYICELCGLDRTDRKRDYLIARAFLVFVQMVPECVRIKKFQQRVSQVFQPDEDGIFPTLNPNMFDIKCQLNWETMSERTLEMKNLTDKFDKPLILGDGKGETVECAEHVKQLLHILKSKKLS
;
A
#
# COMPACT_ATOMS: atom_id res chain seq x y z
N MET A 1 16.13 -0.17 3.77
CA MET A 1 15.64 -1.52 4.09
C MET A 1 14.98 -2.00 2.82
N ASP A 2 15.68 -2.85 2.07
CA ASP A 2 15.19 -3.29 0.76
C ASP A 2 14.23 -4.47 0.95
N PHE A 3 12.99 -4.30 0.50
CA PHE A 3 12.01 -5.37 0.44
C PHE A 3 11.25 -5.26 -0.88
N SER A 4 11.19 -6.37 -1.62
CA SER A 4 10.61 -6.41 -2.95
C SER A 4 9.26 -7.12 -2.91
N LEU A 5 8.28 -6.52 -3.56
CA LEU A 5 6.96 -7.08 -3.78
C LEU A 5 6.91 -7.75 -5.15
N GLY A 6 6.14 -8.81 -5.30
CA GLY A 6 6.05 -9.55 -6.56
C GLY A 6 5.42 -10.91 -6.35
N LEU A 7 4.90 -11.49 -7.41
CA LEU A 7 4.22 -12.79 -7.36
C LEU A 7 5.14 -13.89 -6.81
N ALA A 8 6.40 -13.92 -7.26
CA ALA A 8 7.39 -14.88 -6.79
C ALA A 8 7.69 -14.72 -5.30
N THR A 9 7.91 -13.50 -4.81
CA THR A 9 8.16 -13.22 -3.39
C THR A 9 6.95 -13.60 -2.53
N PHE A 10 5.75 -13.25 -2.99
CA PHE A 10 4.50 -13.59 -2.30
C PHE A 10 4.33 -15.11 -2.17
N ASN A 11 4.56 -15.85 -3.25
CA ASN A 11 4.49 -17.31 -3.26
C ASN A 11 5.58 -17.94 -2.37
N SER A 12 6.82 -17.43 -2.41
CA SER A 12 7.91 -17.93 -1.56
C SER A 12 7.53 -17.85 -0.09
N TYR A 13 7.00 -16.71 0.36
CA TYR A 13 6.57 -16.55 1.75
C TYR A 13 5.37 -17.43 2.13
N ILE A 14 4.45 -17.73 1.19
CA ILE A 14 3.40 -18.73 1.44
C ILE A 14 4.05 -20.10 1.72
N CYS A 15 4.94 -20.56 0.84
CA CYS A 15 5.60 -21.84 0.98
C CYS A 15 6.42 -21.93 2.28
N GLU A 16 7.17 -20.88 2.62
CA GLU A 16 7.95 -20.80 3.86
C GLU A 16 7.06 -20.89 5.10
N LEU A 17 5.93 -20.17 5.12
CA LEU A 17 4.99 -20.23 6.25
C LEU A 17 4.31 -21.59 6.37
N CYS A 18 3.98 -22.25 5.26
CA CYS A 18 3.39 -23.59 5.27
C CYS A 18 4.32 -24.65 5.86
N GLY A 19 5.64 -24.49 5.68
CA GLY A 19 6.66 -25.40 6.21
C GLY A 19 7.21 -25.01 7.59
N LEU A 20 6.66 -23.97 8.22
CA LEU A 20 7.28 -23.36 9.40
C LEU A 20 7.09 -24.17 10.67
N ASP A 21 8.19 -24.69 11.24
CA ASP A 21 8.19 -25.39 12.50
C ASP A 21 8.24 -24.43 13.70
N ARG A 22 7.62 -24.82 14.83
CA ARG A 22 7.60 -24.01 16.06
C ARG A 22 8.98 -23.83 16.69
N THR A 23 9.91 -24.73 16.41
CA THR A 23 11.28 -24.75 16.95
C THR A 23 12.27 -23.95 16.09
N ASP A 24 11.84 -23.42 14.95
CA ASP A 24 12.71 -22.62 14.09
C ASP A 24 13.11 -21.31 14.78
N ARG A 25 14.42 -21.11 14.94
CA ARG A 25 15.01 -19.91 15.57
C ARG A 25 14.71 -18.61 14.80
N LYS A 26 14.38 -18.69 13.51
CA LYS A 26 14.06 -17.54 12.65
C LYS A 26 12.56 -17.36 12.43
N ARG A 27 11.72 -18.11 13.13
CA ARG A 27 10.27 -18.13 12.96
C ARG A 27 9.64 -16.73 12.94
N ASP A 28 9.88 -15.93 13.96
CA ASP A 28 9.23 -14.61 14.07
C ASP A 28 9.71 -13.64 12.99
N TYR A 29 10.98 -13.75 12.58
CA TYR A 29 11.52 -12.97 11.47
C TYR A 29 10.85 -13.33 10.14
N LEU A 30 10.69 -14.64 9.86
CA LEU A 30 10.01 -15.13 8.66
C LEU A 30 8.54 -14.69 8.64
N ILE A 31 7.84 -14.83 9.78
CA ILE A 31 6.46 -14.35 9.93
C ILE A 31 6.38 -12.85 9.66
N ALA A 32 7.20 -12.04 10.33
CA ALA A 32 7.16 -10.58 10.16
C ALA A 32 7.41 -10.17 8.70
N ARG A 33 8.36 -10.82 8.02
CA ARG A 33 8.67 -10.58 6.60
C ARG A 33 7.52 -10.98 5.68
N ALA A 34 6.92 -12.14 5.90
CA ALA A 34 5.78 -12.60 5.13
C ALA A 34 4.57 -11.66 5.29
N PHE A 35 4.25 -11.27 6.53
CA PHE A 35 3.15 -10.34 6.80
C PHE A 35 3.40 -8.96 6.21
N LEU A 36 4.65 -8.48 6.19
CA LEU A 36 4.99 -7.24 5.49
C LEU A 36 4.63 -7.32 4.00
N VAL A 37 4.98 -8.42 3.32
CA VAL A 37 4.62 -8.61 1.91
C VAL A 37 3.10 -8.75 1.73
N PHE A 38 2.44 -9.53 2.57
CA PHE A 38 1.01 -9.79 2.44
C PHE A 38 0.15 -8.55 2.68
N VAL A 39 0.48 -7.75 3.72
CA VAL A 39 -0.21 -6.49 4.01
C VAL A 39 -0.11 -5.52 2.84
N GLN A 40 1.09 -5.42 2.24
CA GLN A 40 1.34 -4.56 1.09
C GLN A 40 0.58 -5.03 -0.15
N MET A 41 0.66 -6.32 -0.49
CA MET A 41 0.10 -6.82 -1.75
C MET A 41 -1.41 -7.08 -1.71
N VAL A 42 -2.04 -7.09 -0.53
CA VAL A 42 -3.47 -7.35 -0.38
C VAL A 42 -4.21 -6.15 0.26
N PRO A 43 -4.17 -5.90 1.59
CA PRO A 43 -4.84 -4.75 2.19
C PRO A 43 -4.49 -3.37 1.59
N GLU A 44 -3.21 -3.09 1.29
CA GLU A 44 -2.85 -1.79 0.73
C GLU A 44 -3.31 -1.63 -0.72
N CYS A 45 -3.30 -2.70 -1.52
CA CYS A 45 -3.91 -2.68 -2.87
C CYS A 45 -5.43 -2.48 -2.83
N VAL A 46 -6.11 -2.99 -1.81
CA VAL A 46 -7.54 -2.74 -1.62
C VAL A 46 -7.82 -1.29 -1.23
N ARG A 47 -6.94 -0.66 -0.44
CA ARG A 47 -7.12 0.72 0.05
C ARG A 47 -6.70 1.77 -0.97
N ILE A 48 -5.57 1.58 -1.65
CA ILE A 48 -4.86 2.61 -2.40
C ILE A 48 -4.82 2.26 -3.89
N LYS A 49 -5.59 3.01 -4.67
CA LYS A 49 -5.75 2.82 -6.12
C LYS A 49 -4.44 2.94 -6.88
N LYS A 50 -3.66 4.01 -6.64
CA LYS A 50 -2.37 4.18 -7.35
C LYS A 50 -1.37 3.07 -7.02
N PHE A 51 -1.38 2.57 -5.78
CA PHE A 51 -0.50 1.48 -5.38
C PHE A 51 -0.93 0.16 -6.03
N GLN A 52 -2.23 -0.14 -6.04
CA GLN A 52 -2.81 -1.28 -6.74
C GLN A 52 -2.40 -1.30 -8.22
N GLN A 53 -2.47 -0.16 -8.91
CA GLN A 53 -2.07 -0.07 -10.32
C GLN A 53 -0.61 -0.49 -10.53
N ARG A 54 0.30 -0.03 -9.67
CA ARG A 54 1.73 -0.41 -9.74
C ARG A 54 1.95 -1.87 -9.39
N VAL A 55 1.27 -2.37 -8.36
CA VAL A 55 1.35 -3.79 -7.99
C VAL A 55 0.78 -4.68 -9.10
N SER A 56 -0.27 -4.27 -9.81
CA SER A 56 -0.83 -5.07 -10.91
C SER A 56 0.15 -5.31 -12.05
N GLN A 57 1.11 -4.40 -12.26
CA GLN A 57 2.17 -4.56 -13.26
C GLN A 57 3.14 -5.71 -12.91
N VAL A 58 3.31 -6.04 -11.63
CA VAL A 58 4.15 -7.19 -11.21
C VAL A 58 3.44 -8.54 -11.26
N PHE A 59 2.16 -8.55 -11.61
CA PHE A 59 1.39 -9.76 -11.90
C PHE A 59 1.30 -10.05 -13.41
N GLN A 60 1.94 -9.26 -14.25
CA GLN A 60 2.07 -9.53 -15.68
C GLN A 60 3.50 -10.01 -15.94
N PRO A 61 3.69 -11.17 -16.59
CA PRO A 61 5.02 -11.59 -17.01
C PRO A 61 5.52 -10.66 -18.12
N ASP A 62 6.83 -10.51 -18.22
CA ASP A 62 7.49 -9.88 -19.36
C ASP A 62 7.53 -10.81 -20.59
N GLU A 63 8.20 -10.37 -21.66
CA GLU A 63 8.34 -11.11 -22.91
C GLU A 63 9.02 -12.48 -22.73
N ASP A 64 9.85 -12.64 -21.68
CA ASP A 64 10.56 -13.86 -21.33
C ASP A 64 9.78 -14.75 -20.36
N GLY A 65 8.56 -14.35 -19.95
CA GLY A 65 7.74 -15.08 -18.99
C GLY A 65 8.11 -14.83 -17.53
N ILE A 66 8.97 -13.84 -17.25
CA ILE A 66 9.46 -13.52 -15.91
C ILE A 66 8.51 -12.51 -15.25
N PHE A 67 8.09 -12.80 -14.02
CA PHE A 67 7.31 -11.86 -13.23
C PHE A 67 8.24 -10.83 -12.57
N PRO A 68 8.10 -9.53 -12.86
CA PRO A 68 8.98 -8.52 -12.28
C PRO A 68 8.68 -8.28 -10.80
N THR A 69 9.56 -7.53 -10.15
CA THR A 69 9.38 -7.11 -8.75
C THR A 69 9.23 -5.60 -8.62
N LEU A 70 8.55 -5.17 -7.57
CA LEU A 70 8.30 -3.77 -7.23
C LEU A 70 8.94 -3.46 -5.87
N ASN A 71 9.76 -2.42 -5.82
CA ASN A 71 10.19 -1.81 -4.56
C ASN A 71 9.31 -0.58 -4.28
N PRO A 72 8.56 -0.55 -3.17
CA PRO A 72 7.77 0.62 -2.80
C PRO A 72 8.66 1.86 -2.63
N ASN A 73 8.23 2.97 -3.22
CA ASN A 73 8.94 4.25 -3.10
C ASN A 73 8.35 5.09 -1.95
N MET A 74 8.94 6.27 -1.70
CA MET A 74 8.48 7.16 -0.63
C MET A 74 7.02 7.61 -0.81
N PHE A 75 6.57 7.78 -2.06
CA PHE A 75 5.19 8.12 -2.35
C PHE A 75 4.23 7.00 -1.87
N ASP A 76 4.52 5.74 -2.18
CA ASP A 76 3.70 4.59 -1.75
C ASP A 76 3.61 4.53 -0.23
N ILE A 77 4.76 4.61 0.43
CA ILE A 77 4.88 4.56 1.89
C ILE A 77 4.05 5.70 2.52
N LYS A 78 4.17 6.93 1.99
CA LYS A 78 3.41 8.07 2.49
C LYS A 78 1.91 7.93 2.25
N CYS A 79 1.47 7.35 1.13
CA CYS A 79 0.05 7.07 0.89
C CYS A 79 -0.51 6.13 1.96
N GLN A 80 0.22 5.05 2.28
CA GLN A 80 -0.19 4.07 3.28
C GLN A 80 -0.25 4.69 4.69
N LEU A 81 0.80 5.42 5.07
CA LEU A 81 0.87 6.08 6.37
C LEU A 81 -0.18 7.19 6.56
N ASN A 82 -0.65 7.81 5.47
CA ASN A 82 -1.64 8.89 5.52
C ASN A 82 -3.04 8.46 5.08
N TRP A 83 -3.29 7.16 4.88
CA TRP A 83 -4.60 6.66 4.43
C TRP A 83 -5.74 7.11 5.35
N GLU A 84 -5.52 7.03 6.66
CA GLU A 84 -6.49 7.45 7.68
C GLU A 84 -6.76 8.96 7.60
N THR A 85 -5.71 9.78 7.64
CA THR A 85 -5.81 11.23 7.55
C THR A 85 -6.49 11.69 6.25
N MET A 86 -6.15 11.08 5.11
CA MET A 86 -6.81 11.36 3.83
C MET A 86 -8.30 11.00 3.90
N SER A 87 -8.64 9.87 4.53
CA SER A 87 -10.02 9.43 4.67
C SER A 87 -10.84 10.37 5.54
N GLU A 88 -10.35 10.72 6.72
CA GLU A 88 -11.06 11.54 7.69
C GLU A 88 -11.34 12.94 7.16
N ARG A 89 -10.31 13.61 6.62
CA ARG A 89 -10.48 14.93 6.02
C ARG A 89 -11.44 14.93 4.85
N THR A 90 -11.39 13.89 4.01
CA THR A 90 -12.35 13.73 2.91
C THR A 90 -13.79 13.65 3.42
N LEU A 91 -14.03 12.94 4.53
CA LEU A 91 -15.36 12.79 5.13
C LEU A 91 -15.86 14.03 5.86
N GLU A 92 -14.98 14.97 6.19
CA GLU A 92 -15.31 16.27 6.80
C GLU A 92 -15.66 17.33 5.77
N MET A 93 -15.24 17.16 4.51
CA MET A 93 -15.52 18.14 3.45
C MET A 93 -16.96 18.10 2.98
N LYS A 94 -17.52 19.28 2.73
CA LYS A 94 -18.84 19.43 2.09
C LYS A 94 -18.77 19.32 0.57
N ASN A 95 -17.73 19.90 -0.04
CA ASN A 95 -17.47 19.80 -1.48
C ASN A 95 -16.13 19.12 -1.76
N LEU A 96 -16.03 18.42 -2.89
CA LEU A 96 -14.83 17.68 -3.26
C LEU A 96 -13.61 18.58 -3.53
N THR A 97 -13.85 19.81 -3.96
CA THR A 97 -12.84 20.79 -4.38
C THR A 97 -12.41 21.74 -3.27
N ASP A 98 -13.09 21.71 -2.11
CA ASP A 98 -12.71 22.54 -0.98
C ASP A 98 -11.32 22.12 -0.49
N LYS A 99 -10.47 23.12 -0.23
CA LYS A 99 -9.11 22.87 0.23
C LYS A 99 -9.11 22.43 1.69
N PHE A 100 -8.31 21.42 2.01
CA PHE A 100 -7.95 21.06 3.36
C PHE A 100 -7.16 22.20 4.02
N ASP A 101 -7.42 22.45 5.30
CA ASP A 101 -6.71 23.46 6.09
C ASP A 101 -5.18 23.27 6.07
N LYS A 102 -4.74 22.02 5.98
CA LYS A 102 -3.33 21.66 5.85
C LYS A 102 -3.16 20.62 4.74
N PRO A 103 -2.58 20.95 3.58
CA PRO A 103 -2.30 19.97 2.54
C PRO A 103 -1.39 18.82 3.02
N LEU A 104 -1.53 17.63 2.42
CA LEU A 104 -0.66 16.49 2.68
C LEU A 104 0.37 16.37 1.56
N ILE A 105 1.64 16.15 1.92
CA ILE A 105 2.73 15.96 0.95
C ILE A 105 3.07 14.47 0.90
N LEU A 106 2.83 13.83 -0.24
CA LEU A 106 3.07 12.41 -0.46
C LEU A 106 4.41 12.20 -1.19
N GLY A 107 5.52 12.57 -0.54
CA GLY A 107 6.88 12.37 -1.08
C GLY A 107 7.93 13.19 -0.35
N ASP A 108 9.15 13.24 -0.89
CA ASP A 108 10.33 13.94 -0.36
C ASP A 108 10.43 15.40 -0.84
N GLY A 109 9.35 16.16 -0.69
CA GLY A 109 9.32 17.61 -0.97
C GLY A 109 9.06 18.00 -2.42
N LYS A 110 9.16 17.07 -3.38
CA LYS A 110 8.62 17.18 -4.76
C LYS A 110 7.45 16.23 -5.04
N GLY A 111 6.92 15.61 -3.98
CA GLY A 111 5.83 14.65 -4.06
C GLY A 111 4.49 15.28 -4.47
N GLU A 112 3.51 14.43 -4.72
CA GLU A 112 2.14 14.86 -5.00
C GLU A 112 1.53 15.49 -3.75
N THR A 113 0.94 16.68 -3.91
CA THR A 113 0.24 17.38 -2.81
C THR A 113 -1.24 17.07 -2.87
N VAL A 114 -1.77 16.53 -1.78
CA VAL A 114 -3.22 16.31 -1.61
C VAL A 114 -3.80 17.55 -0.93
N GLU A 115 -4.51 18.35 -1.71
CA GLU A 115 -5.10 19.61 -1.25
C GLU A 115 -6.58 19.48 -0.96
N CYS A 116 -7.28 18.50 -1.53
CA CYS A 116 -8.73 18.37 -1.42
C CYS A 116 -9.19 16.91 -1.56
N ALA A 117 -10.47 16.67 -1.31
CA ALA A 117 -11.11 15.35 -1.42
C ALA A 117 -11.10 14.80 -2.85
N GLU A 118 -11.12 15.65 -3.88
CA GLU A 118 -10.98 15.22 -5.27
C GLU A 118 -9.61 14.56 -5.53
N HIS A 119 -8.52 15.10 -4.99
CA HIS A 119 -7.20 14.46 -5.10
C HIS A 119 -7.23 13.08 -4.39
N VAL A 120 -7.84 12.99 -3.20
CA VAL A 120 -7.96 11.72 -2.46
C VAL A 120 -8.73 10.66 -3.28
N LYS A 121 -9.81 11.06 -3.97
CA LYS A 121 -10.59 10.18 -4.85
C LYS A 121 -9.75 9.57 -5.99
N GLN A 122 -8.74 10.28 -6.46
CA GLN A 122 -7.81 9.76 -7.48
C GLN A 122 -6.80 8.76 -6.89
N LEU A 123 -6.53 8.83 -5.58
CA LEU A 123 -5.53 8.05 -4.88
C LEU A 123 -6.08 6.79 -4.20
N LEU A 124 -7.29 6.86 -3.63
CA LEU A 124 -7.87 5.81 -2.78
C LEU A 124 -9.04 5.10 -3.44
N HIS A 125 -9.20 3.80 -3.14
CA HIS A 125 -10.40 3.03 -3.46
C HIS A 125 -11.43 3.11 -2.34
N ILE A 126 -10.96 3.01 -1.09
CA ILE A 126 -11.81 2.88 0.10
C ILE A 126 -11.38 3.90 1.13
N LEU A 127 -12.37 4.59 1.71
CA LEU A 127 -12.19 5.47 2.85
C LEU A 127 -12.47 4.71 4.15
N LYS A 128 -11.87 5.17 5.25
CA LYS A 128 -12.20 4.71 6.60
C LYS A 128 -13.72 4.81 6.85
N SER A 129 -14.31 3.79 7.47
CA SER A 129 -15.72 3.83 7.87
C SER A 129 -15.93 4.90 8.95
N LYS A 130 -16.94 5.76 8.78
CA LYS A 130 -17.40 6.62 9.87
C LYS A 130 -18.02 5.73 10.96
N LYS A 131 -17.58 5.86 12.22
CA LYS A 131 -18.27 5.19 13.32
C LYS A 131 -19.71 5.72 13.35
N LEU A 132 -20.68 4.81 13.23
CA LEU A 132 -22.07 5.13 13.50
C LEU A 132 -22.16 5.32 15.03
N SER A 133 -22.21 6.58 15.45
CA SER A 133 -22.53 6.98 16.82
C SER A 133 -24.01 6.80 17.08
#